data_AF-A0A0K8PKH2-F1
#
_entry.id   AF-A0A0K8PKH2-F1
#
_cell.length_a   1.000
_cell.length_b   1.000
_cell.length_c   1.000
_cell.angle_alpha   90.00
_cell.angle_beta   90.00
_cell.angle_gamma   90.00
#
_symmetry.space_group_name_H-M   'P 1'
#
loop_
_entity.id
_entity.type
_entity.pdbx_description
1 polymer ?
#
loop_
_entity_poly.entity_id
_entity_poly.type
_entity_poly.pdbx_seq_one_letter_code
_entity_poly.pdbx_strand_id
1 'polypeptide(L)'
;MLVTPGQRADCTQFKPVLEKIRVLRTGPGRPRKNPDSLAADKAYSNGPCREYLRRRGIRHTIPEKTDSQAARLRKGSRGGRPPGFD
;
A
#
# COMPACT_ATOMS: atom_id res chain seq x y z
N MET A 1 -12.69 -3.46 -21.21
CA MET A 1 -12.72 -4.60 -20.26
C MET A 1 -11.28 -5.12 -20.15
N LEU A 2 -10.60 -4.88 -19.02
CA LEU A 2 -9.17 -5.14 -18.86
C LEU A 2 -9.00 -6.30 -17.87
N VAL A 3 -8.86 -7.51 -18.40
CA VAL A 3 -8.54 -8.71 -17.63
C VAL A 3 -7.02 -8.74 -17.45
N THR A 4 -6.54 -8.81 -16.21
CA THR A 4 -5.11 -9.00 -15.93
C THR A 4 -4.88 -10.34 -15.23
N PRO A 5 -3.88 -11.13 -15.64
CA PRO A 5 -3.65 -12.46 -15.08
C PRO A 5 -3.11 -12.40 -13.65
N GLY A 6 -3.43 -13.45 -12.89
CA GLY A 6 -3.38 -13.55 -11.44
C GLY A 6 -2.13 -13.02 -10.74
N GLN A 7 -2.37 -12.38 -9.60
CA GLN A 7 -1.45 -12.07 -8.50
C GLN A 7 -0.22 -11.19 -8.74
N ARG A 8 0.18 -10.91 -9.98
CA ARG A 8 1.31 -10.00 -10.29
C ARG A 8 0.86 -8.63 -10.80
N ALA A 9 -0.39 -8.50 -11.22
CA ALA A 9 -0.92 -7.29 -11.85
C ALA A 9 -1.37 -6.20 -10.87
N ASP A 10 -1.74 -6.55 -9.64
CA ASP A 10 -2.29 -5.59 -8.69
C ASP A 10 -1.25 -4.52 -8.28
N CYS A 11 0.02 -4.90 -8.12
CA CYS A 11 1.13 -3.96 -7.92
C CYS A 11 1.31 -2.99 -9.10
N THR A 12 1.05 -3.47 -10.32
CA THR A 12 1.23 -2.69 -11.56
C THR A 12 0.11 -1.68 -11.72
N GLN A 13 -1.11 -2.02 -11.32
CA GLN A 13 -2.27 -1.13 -11.37
C GLN A 13 -2.35 -0.18 -10.15
N PHE A 14 -1.72 -0.53 -9.03
CA PHE A 14 -1.73 0.30 -7.82
C PHE A 14 -1.15 1.72 -8.05
N LYS A 15 -0.03 1.81 -8.75
CA LYS A 15 0.62 3.10 -9.07
C LYS A 15 -0.25 4.00 -9.97
N PRO A 16 -0.74 3.56 -11.14
CA PRO A 16 -1.58 4.38 -12.00
C PRO A 16 -2.94 4.69 -11.36
N VAL A 17 -3.48 3.84 -10.49
CA VAL A 17 -4.68 4.15 -9.71
C VAL A 17 -4.39 5.28 -8.73
N LEU A 18 -3.33 5.19 -7.94
CA LEU A 18 -2.92 6.25 -7.01
C LEU A 18 -2.66 7.59 -7.72
N GLU A 19 -2.10 7.58 -8.92
CA GLU A 19 -1.85 8.80 -9.72
C GLU A 19 -3.12 9.45 -10.27
N LYS A 20 -4.17 8.67 -10.46
CA LYS A 20 -5.48 9.15 -10.92
C LYS A 20 -6.36 9.63 -9.78
N ILE A 21 -6.10 9.19 -8.55
CA ILE A 21 -6.82 9.67 -7.37
C ILE A 21 -6.55 11.16 -7.19
N ARG A 22 -7.64 11.92 -7.09
CA ARG A 22 -7.63 13.33 -6.74
C ARG A 22 -8.24 13.48 -5.36
N VAL A 23 -7.44 13.94 -4.40
CA VAL A 23 -7.90 14.22 -3.05
C VAL A 23 -8.40 15.66 -3.00
N LEU A 24 -9.67 15.83 -2.63
CA LEU A 24 -10.26 17.14 -2.41
C LEU A 24 -9.48 17.86 -1.30
N ARG A 25 -9.24 19.16 -1.50
CA ARG A 25 -8.65 20.00 -0.46
C ARG A 25 -9.75 20.61 0.38
N THR A 26 -9.51 20.73 1.67
CA THR A 26 -10.28 21.62 2.54
C THR A 26 -9.83 23.05 2.24
N GLY A 27 -10.48 23.70 1.26
CA GLY A 27 -10.19 25.08 0.83
C GLY A 27 -10.06 25.27 -0.69
N PRO A 28 -9.95 26.53 -1.16
CA PRO A 28 -9.87 26.85 -2.58
C PRO A 28 -8.56 26.35 -3.21
N GLY A 29 -8.63 25.87 -4.45
CA GLY A 29 -7.47 25.46 -5.24
C GLY A 29 -7.59 24.07 -5.88
N ARG A 30 -6.57 23.70 -6.68
CA ARG A 30 -6.56 22.43 -7.42
C ARG A 30 -6.50 21.22 -6.46
N PRO A 31 -7.31 20.16 -6.68
CA PRO A 31 -7.20 18.91 -5.90
C PRO A 31 -5.79 18.34 -5.90
N ARG A 32 -5.37 17.78 -4.76
CA ARG A 32 -4.04 17.17 -4.62
C ARG A 32 -4.02 15.81 -5.32
N LYS A 33 -2.89 15.49 -5.96
CA LYS A 33 -2.62 14.18 -6.56
C LYS A 33 -1.87 13.22 -5.62
N ASN A 34 -1.33 13.73 -4.52
CA ASN A 34 -0.68 12.93 -3.48
C ASN A 34 -1.49 13.07 -2.18
N PRO A 35 -2.12 11.98 -1.68
CA PRO A 35 -2.74 11.94 -0.36
C PRO A 35 -1.68 12.05 0.75
N ASP A 36 -2.06 12.60 1.89
CA ASP A 36 -1.17 12.63 3.08
C ASP A 36 -1.09 11.24 3.75
N SER A 37 -2.21 10.50 3.74
CA SER A 37 -2.33 9.15 4.29
C SER A 37 -3.18 8.23 3.41
N LEU A 38 -2.83 6.95 3.33
CA LEU A 38 -3.53 5.90 2.59
C LEU A 38 -3.86 4.73 3.53
N ALA A 39 -5.14 4.39 3.66
CA ALA A 39 -5.55 3.08 4.16
C ALA A 39 -5.81 2.15 2.97
N ALA A 40 -5.21 0.95 2.97
CA ALA A 40 -5.44 -0.04 1.91
C ALA A 40 -5.58 -1.45 2.47
N ASP A 41 -6.20 -2.31 1.68
CA ASP A 41 -6.44 -3.71 2.04
C ASP A 41 -5.14 -4.53 2.17
N LYS A 42 -5.17 -5.62 2.96
CA LYS A 42 -4.06 -6.56 3.15
C LYS A 42 -3.52 -7.12 1.83
N ALA A 43 -4.32 -7.19 0.77
CA ALA A 43 -3.88 -7.56 -0.58
C ALA A 43 -2.70 -6.70 -1.08
N TYR A 44 -2.61 -5.44 -0.63
CA TYR A 44 -1.59 -4.46 -1.01
C TYR A 44 -0.42 -4.38 -0.02
N SER A 45 -0.30 -5.33 0.92
CA SER A 45 0.79 -5.36 1.92
C SER A 45 2.16 -5.76 1.36
N ASN A 46 2.29 -5.90 0.04
CA ASN A 46 3.52 -6.30 -0.63
C ASN A 46 4.62 -5.22 -0.57
N GLY A 47 5.88 -5.65 -0.71
CA GLY A 47 7.06 -4.79 -0.66
C GLY A 47 7.03 -3.63 -1.66
N PRO A 48 6.77 -3.86 -2.96
CA PRO A 48 6.76 -2.81 -3.97
C PRO A 48 5.71 -1.71 -3.74
N CYS A 49 4.52 -2.05 -3.24
CA CYS A 49 3.51 -1.05 -2.87
C CYS A 49 3.98 -0.19 -1.69
N ARG A 50 4.53 -0.81 -0.63
CA ARG A 50 5.08 -0.07 0.52
C ARG A 50 6.26 0.81 0.13
N GLU A 51 7.15 0.33 -0.73
CA GLU A 51 8.29 1.11 -1.23
C GLU A 51 7.84 2.29 -2.08
N TYR A 52 6.80 2.12 -2.91
CA TYR A 52 6.23 3.21 -3.69
C TYR A 52 5.59 4.29 -2.80
N LEU A 53 4.85 3.89 -1.77
CA LEU A 53 4.24 4.82 -0.82
C LEU A 53 5.30 5.58 -0.02
N ARG A 54 6.35 4.89 0.45
CA ARG A 54 7.50 5.52 1.12
C ARG A 54 8.23 6.52 0.22
N ARG A 55 8.48 6.17 -1.04
CA ARG A 55 9.10 7.08 -2.03
C ARG A 55 8.26 8.33 -2.29
N ARG A 56 6.94 8.22 -2.22
CA ARG A 56 6.00 9.33 -2.39
C ARG A 56 5.76 10.13 -1.10
N GLY A 57 6.33 9.72 0.03
CA GLY A 57 6.11 10.33 1.34
C GLY A 57 4.68 10.15 1.86
N ILE A 58 3.96 9.14 1.38
CA ILE A 58 2.57 8.89 1.76
C ILE A 58 2.56 7.96 2.98
N ARG A 59 1.97 8.42 4.09
CA ARG A 59 1.71 7.58 5.25
C ARG A 59 0.76 6.45 4.86
N HIS A 60 1.02 5.22 5.26
CA HIS A 60 0.21 4.08 4.84
C HIS A 60 -0.12 3.10 5.97
N THR A 61 -1.41 2.95 6.19
CA THR A 61 -1.98 1.95 7.09
C THR A 61 -2.43 0.75 6.26
N ILE A 62 -1.56 -0.26 6.16
CA ILE A 62 -1.85 -1.51 5.45
C ILE A 62 -1.64 -2.68 6.41
N PRO A 63 -2.70 -3.44 6.76
CA PRO A 63 -2.57 -4.60 7.63
C PRO A 63 -1.70 -5.69 7.00
N GLU A 64 -0.92 -6.38 7.84
CA GLU A 64 -0.16 -7.57 7.44
C GLU A 64 -1.15 -8.68 7.04
N LYS A 65 -0.86 -9.42 5.96
CA LYS A 65 -1.64 -10.63 5.64
C LYS A 65 -1.47 -11.67 6.75
N THR A 66 -2.55 -12.36 7.10
CA THR A 66 -2.56 -13.42 8.11
C THR A 66 -1.48 -14.48 7.85
N ASP A 67 -1.24 -14.85 6.60
CA ASP A 67 -0.18 -15.81 6.23
C ASP A 67 1.23 -15.27 6.47
N SER A 68 1.43 -13.97 6.26
CA SER A 68 2.71 -13.31 6.54
C SER A 68 2.96 -13.20 8.03
N GLN A 69 1.92 -12.93 8.82
CA GLN A 69 1.97 -12.96 10.28
C GLN A 69 2.32 -14.37 10.79
N ALA A 70 1.63 -15.41 10.28
CA ALA A 70 1.90 -16.80 10.65
C ALA A 70 3.32 -17.24 10.24
N ALA A 71 3.78 -16.87 9.04
CA ALA A 71 5.14 -17.17 8.58
C ALA A 71 6.21 -16.45 9.43
N ARG A 72 5.95 -15.21 9.86
CA ARG A 72 6.81 -14.46 10.77
C ARG A 72 6.87 -15.12 12.15
N LEU A 73 5.72 -15.47 12.72
CA LEU A 73 5.63 -16.18 14.00
C LEU A 73 6.36 -17.54 13.94
N ARG A 74 6.19 -18.29 12.86
CA ARG A 74 6.88 -19.57 12.62
C ARG A 74 8.41 -19.40 12.55
N LYS A 75 8.91 -18.25 12.10
CA LYS A 75 10.35 -17.94 12.07
C LYS A 75 10.91 -17.49 13.43
N GLY A 76 10.07 -17.26 14.44
CA GLY A 76 10.50 -16.85 15.79
C GLY A 76 11.36 -15.59 15.76
N SER A 77 12.50 -15.61 16.45
CA SER A 77 13.46 -14.50 16.48
C SER A 77 14.03 -14.11 15.11
N ARG A 78 14.01 -15.03 14.12
CA ARG A 78 14.42 -14.76 12.73
C ARG A 78 13.31 -14.13 11.89
N GLY A 79 12.09 -14.01 12.42
CA GLY A 79 10.94 -13.44 11.73
C GLY A 79 10.97 -11.91 11.60
N GLY A 80 11.81 -11.24 12.38
CA GLY A 80 11.91 -9.78 12.38
C GLY A 80 10.70 -9.08 13.02
N ARG A 81 10.75 -7.75 13.04
CA ARG A 81 9.72 -6.89 13.65
C ARG A 81 8.46 -6.85 12.77
N PRO A 82 7.24 -6.87 13.35
CA PRO A 82 6.01 -6.62 12.59
C PRO A 82 6.08 -5.28 11.85
N PRO A 83 5.43 -5.15 10.68
CA PRO A 83 5.34 -3.89 9.96
C PRO A 83 4.74 -2.79 10.84
N GLY A 84 5.38 -1.62 10.89
CA GLY A 84 4.77 -0.44 11.47
C GLY A 84 3.56 0.02 10.66
N PHE A 85 2.55 0.53 11.35
CA PHE A 85 1.50 1.35 10.76
C PHE A 85 1.98 2.80 10.88
N ASP A 86 2.21 3.48 9.76
CA ASP A 86 2.65 4.88 9.71
C ASP A 86 1.62 5.75 8.98
#